data_AF-A0A7R9U2Z1-F1
#
_entry.id   AF-A0A7R9U2Z1-F1
#
_cell.length_a   1.000
_cell.length_b   1.000
_cell.length_c   1.000
_cell.angle_alpha   90.00
_cell.angle_beta   90.00
_cell.angle_gamma   90.00
#
_symmetry.space_group_name_H-M   'P 1'
#
loop_
_entity.id
_entity.type
_entity.pdbx_description
1 polymer ?
#
loop_
_entity_poly.entity_id
_entity_poly.type
_entity_poly.pdbx_seq_one_letter_code
_entity_poly.pdbx_strand_id
1 'polypeptide(L)'
;MKKQEKSLLQEGRALKPWGRFCRVPNKVDQLFRAQLHHDRKQREERSRMTPEQRASQPPVDYLTPIVADGDTGHGGHIALMNLMKMFIERGAAGVHFEDQKAGTKKCGHMGGKVLVAVQEHCDRLIAARLQADIMGTETILVARTDAEAATLLDNNCDPRDHPFIVGATTPGTRPLREVLAEAAAAGADIAEVQQRWEDEAQLMRFTELIEREVLTRKPAMLQHWQHFCSDHKEHGGLIVGIGGLQEEASRILGAKNLPYFDWEAPRSREGYYRVKGGVDMCVARGIAFAPYCDLLWMETKKPIMRDAEEFSTGIKKVHPHQFLAYNLSPSFNWDAAGMTEAELADFNNALGRLGYVWQFITLAGFHANGLAASELAKAYAEQGVAAYVRMIQRRERELGLPLLTHQKWSGAEYIDRKMTTVTGGLGSTNAMGAGVTETQFGGPEQPMQMRSKL
;
A
#
# COMPACT_ATOMS: atom_id res chain seq x y z
N MET A 1 11.19 30.87 -33.97
CA MET A 1 10.07 29.89 -33.93
C MET A 1 10.56 28.50 -34.33
N LYS A 2 11.10 27.72 -33.37
CA LYS A 2 11.31 26.25 -33.39
C LYS A 2 12.37 25.91 -32.31
N LYS A 3 11.93 25.70 -31.06
CA LYS A 3 12.58 24.94 -29.96
C LYS A 3 11.91 25.24 -28.60
N GLN A 4 10.59 25.10 -28.54
CA GLN A 4 9.85 25.07 -27.28
C GLN A 4 8.72 24.04 -27.42
N GLU A 5 9.08 22.77 -27.30
CA GLU A 5 8.12 21.66 -27.21
C GLU A 5 8.86 20.40 -26.73
N LYS A 6 9.37 20.43 -25.48
CA LYS A 6 10.04 19.26 -24.90
C LYS A 6 9.90 19.09 -23.39
N SER A 7 8.88 19.66 -22.74
CA SER A 7 8.82 19.60 -21.27
C SER A 7 7.44 19.36 -20.63
N LEU A 8 6.43 18.91 -21.36
CA LEU A 8 5.15 18.54 -20.75
C LEU A 8 4.69 17.19 -21.27
N LEU A 9 4.50 16.26 -20.33
CA LEU A 9 3.67 15.04 -20.43
C LEU A 9 4.20 13.89 -21.29
N GLN A 10 5.13 13.11 -20.72
CA GLN A 10 5.33 11.69 -21.05
C GLN A 10 4.50 10.79 -20.10
N GLU A 11 3.17 10.94 -20.11
CA GLU A 11 2.26 9.98 -19.46
C GLU A 11 1.76 8.86 -20.41
N GLY A 12 2.18 8.84 -21.68
CA GLY A 12 1.44 8.07 -22.69
C GLY A 12 2.21 7.28 -23.76
N ARG A 13 3.51 6.93 -23.63
CA ARG A 13 4.16 6.03 -24.62
C ARG A 13 5.00 4.93 -24.00
N ALA A 14 4.51 3.70 -24.16
CA ALA A 14 5.28 2.48 -24.04
C ALA A 14 6.41 2.43 -25.08
N LEU A 15 7.58 1.88 -24.70
CA LEU A 15 8.38 0.88 -25.45
C LEU A 15 9.84 0.81 -24.93
N LYS A 16 10.00 0.27 -23.71
CA LYS A 16 11.00 -0.76 -23.38
C LYS A 16 10.36 -1.66 -22.30
N PRO A 17 10.32 -3.00 -22.44
CA PRO A 17 9.68 -3.88 -21.44
C PRO A 17 10.23 -3.67 -20.02
N TRP A 18 11.52 -3.33 -19.92
CA TRP A 18 12.23 -3.07 -18.66
C TRP A 18 11.97 -1.68 -18.03
N GLY A 19 11.37 -0.73 -18.76
CA GLY A 19 11.25 0.66 -18.32
C GLY A 19 10.07 0.95 -17.37
N ARG A 20 9.08 0.05 -17.26
CA ARG A 20 7.90 0.28 -16.41
C ARG A 20 8.07 -0.20 -14.97
N PHE A 21 8.86 -1.25 -14.76
CA PHE A 21 9.08 -1.88 -13.46
C PHE A 21 10.10 -1.14 -12.60
N CYS A 22 10.99 -0.36 -13.22
CA CYS A 22 12.02 0.41 -12.52
C CYS A 22 11.52 1.70 -11.86
N ARG A 23 10.24 2.06 -12.02
CA ARG A 23 9.69 3.36 -11.57
C ARG A 23 9.75 3.54 -10.06
N VAL A 24 9.19 2.61 -9.29
CA VAL A 24 9.20 2.70 -7.82
C VAL A 24 10.61 2.51 -7.27
N PRO A 25 11.42 1.54 -7.73
CA PRO A 25 12.79 1.46 -7.25
C PRO A 25 13.60 2.74 -7.59
N ASN A 26 13.36 3.41 -8.74
CA ASN A 26 14.07 4.67 -9.09
C ASN A 26 13.68 5.78 -8.11
N LYS A 27 12.42 5.78 -7.63
CA LYS A 27 11.98 6.71 -6.60
C LYS A 27 12.69 6.43 -5.27
N VAL A 28 12.88 5.16 -4.90
CA VAL A 28 13.67 4.80 -3.71
C VAL A 28 15.09 5.34 -3.84
N ASP A 29 15.77 5.09 -4.96
CA ASP A 29 17.14 5.60 -5.20
C ASP A 29 17.20 7.14 -5.08
N GLN A 30 16.22 7.84 -5.65
CA GLN A 30 16.12 9.29 -5.55
C GLN A 30 16.06 9.77 -4.09
N LEU A 31 15.17 9.17 -3.28
CA LEU A 31 14.99 9.55 -1.88
C LEU A 31 16.20 9.15 -1.03
N PHE A 32 16.69 7.93 -1.20
CA PHE A 32 17.82 7.41 -0.44
C PHE A 32 19.11 8.20 -0.70
N ARG A 33 19.39 8.56 -1.95
CA ARG A 33 20.54 9.44 -2.27
C ARG A 33 20.41 10.82 -1.63
N ALA A 34 19.21 11.36 -1.54
CA ALA A 34 18.96 12.62 -0.85
C ALA A 34 19.19 12.48 0.66
N GLN A 35 18.67 11.44 1.30
CA GLN A 35 18.91 11.14 2.72
C GLN A 35 20.42 11.05 3.02
N LEU A 36 21.16 10.26 2.23
CA LEU A 36 22.61 10.12 2.37
C LEU A 36 23.36 11.45 2.15
N HIS A 37 22.87 12.31 1.25
CA HIS A 37 23.46 13.64 1.04
C HIS A 37 23.27 14.54 2.25
N HIS A 38 22.05 14.62 2.76
CA HIS A 38 21.72 15.45 3.91
C HIS A 38 22.38 14.97 5.20
N ASP A 39 22.50 13.66 5.41
CA ASP A 39 23.26 13.08 6.52
C ASP A 39 24.74 13.49 6.48
N ARG A 40 25.42 13.30 5.34
CA ARG A 40 26.83 13.71 5.19
C ARG A 40 27.02 15.20 5.41
N LYS A 41 26.13 16.02 4.86
CA LYS A 41 26.14 17.49 5.04
C LYS A 41 26.04 17.84 6.53
N GLN A 42 25.05 17.27 7.23
CA GLN A 42 24.85 17.52 8.66
C GLN A 42 26.06 17.05 9.49
N ARG A 43 26.58 15.85 9.23
CA ARG A 43 27.75 15.32 9.94
C ARG A 43 28.96 16.24 9.80
N GLU A 44 29.17 16.74 8.59
CA GLU A 44 30.26 17.64 8.27
C GLU A 44 30.10 19.00 8.98
N GLU A 45 28.89 19.57 9.00
CA GLU A 45 28.57 20.79 9.75
C GLU A 45 28.83 20.62 11.26
N ARG A 46 28.31 19.52 11.83
CA ARG A 46 28.40 19.22 13.27
C ARG A 46 29.81 18.90 13.75
N SER A 47 30.68 18.41 12.85
CA SER A 47 32.08 18.10 13.18
C SER A 47 32.89 19.33 13.61
N ARG A 48 32.42 20.54 13.25
CA ARG A 48 33.05 21.82 13.57
C ARG A 48 32.38 22.59 14.68
N MET A 49 31.19 22.16 15.06
CA MET A 49 30.47 22.80 16.15
C MET A 49 31.21 22.55 17.46
N THR A 50 31.13 23.48 18.41
CA THR A 50 31.53 23.21 19.78
C THR A 50 30.54 22.22 20.43
N PRO A 51 30.91 21.57 21.56
CA PRO A 51 29.97 20.73 22.31
C PRO A 51 28.66 21.46 22.64
N GLU A 52 28.72 22.74 23.01
CA GLU A 52 27.57 23.56 23.38
C GLU A 52 26.66 23.81 22.17
N GLN A 53 27.24 24.09 21.00
CA GLN A 53 26.48 24.26 19.75
C GLN A 53 25.81 22.95 19.30
N ARG A 54 26.46 21.80 19.50
CA ARG A 54 25.84 20.49 19.20
C ARG A 54 24.69 20.16 20.15
N ALA A 55 24.75 20.64 21.39
CA ALA A 55 23.69 20.44 22.38
C ALA A 55 22.47 21.33 22.11
N SER A 56 22.68 22.58 21.64
CA SER A 56 21.59 23.49 21.31
C SER A 56 20.90 23.19 19.97
N GLN A 57 21.54 22.39 19.10
CA GLN A 57 21.01 21.99 17.80
C GLN A 57 20.97 20.47 17.71
N PRO A 58 19.87 19.80 18.05
CA PRO A 58 19.77 18.35 17.94
C PRO A 58 19.93 17.90 16.47
N PRO A 59 20.61 16.77 16.20
CA PRO A 59 20.75 16.26 14.84
C PRO A 59 19.41 15.76 14.32
N VAL A 60 19.13 15.99 13.04
CA VAL A 60 18.03 15.34 12.34
C VAL A 60 18.50 13.95 11.91
N ASP A 61 17.70 12.93 12.17
CA ASP A 61 17.91 11.61 11.57
C ASP A 61 17.36 11.61 10.14
N TYR A 62 18.26 11.71 9.16
CA TYR A 62 17.90 11.66 7.75
C TYR A 62 17.79 10.24 7.22
N LEU A 63 18.42 9.25 7.88
CA LEU A 63 18.52 7.87 7.37
C LEU A 63 17.29 7.06 7.79
N THR A 64 16.11 7.63 7.54
CA THR A 64 14.83 7.00 7.83
C THR A 64 14.57 5.84 6.86
N PRO A 65 14.33 4.60 7.34
CA PRO A 65 14.10 3.44 6.49
C PRO A 65 12.93 3.63 5.52
N ILE A 66 13.13 3.28 4.25
CA ILE A 66 12.12 3.39 3.20
C ILE A 66 11.46 2.03 2.97
N VAL A 67 10.13 1.99 3.08
CA VAL A 67 9.31 0.86 2.60
C VAL A 67 8.68 1.22 1.26
N ALA A 68 8.79 0.34 0.27
CA ALA A 68 8.39 0.62 -1.11
C ALA A 68 7.30 -0.32 -1.65
N ASP A 69 6.55 0.17 -2.63
CA ASP A 69 5.47 -0.56 -3.31
C ASP A 69 6.02 -1.42 -4.45
N GLY A 70 5.93 -2.74 -4.32
CA GLY A 70 6.29 -3.73 -5.33
C GLY A 70 5.15 -4.13 -6.26
N ASP A 71 3.97 -3.51 -6.13
CA ASP A 71 2.71 -3.91 -6.75
C ASP A 71 2.46 -5.44 -6.59
N THR A 72 2.17 -6.14 -7.68
CA THR A 72 1.96 -7.58 -7.73
C THR A 72 3.25 -8.36 -8.06
N GLY A 73 4.41 -7.69 -8.11
CA GLY A 73 5.67 -8.27 -8.57
C GLY A 73 5.93 -8.14 -10.08
N HIS A 74 5.01 -7.51 -10.81
CA HIS A 74 5.21 -7.08 -12.21
C HIS A 74 5.47 -8.21 -13.24
N GLY A 75 5.02 -9.43 -12.95
CA GLY A 75 5.13 -10.58 -13.83
C GLY A 75 5.19 -11.89 -13.04
N GLY A 76 5.83 -12.92 -13.63
CA GLY A 76 6.13 -14.16 -12.92
C GLY A 76 7.30 -14.03 -11.94
N HIS A 77 7.65 -15.12 -11.25
CA HIS A 77 8.64 -15.13 -10.16
C HIS A 77 10.00 -14.52 -10.53
N ILE A 78 10.52 -14.75 -11.73
CA ILE A 78 11.80 -14.16 -12.19
C ILE A 78 11.71 -12.64 -12.34
N ALA A 79 10.58 -12.10 -12.79
CA ALA A 79 10.39 -10.65 -12.88
C ALA A 79 10.35 -10.04 -11.47
N LEU A 80 9.69 -10.72 -10.53
CA LEU A 80 9.63 -10.33 -9.12
C LEU A 80 11.02 -10.33 -8.48
N MET A 81 11.82 -11.38 -8.68
CA MET A 81 13.21 -11.43 -8.18
C MET A 81 14.04 -10.27 -8.75
N ASN A 82 13.95 -9.98 -10.04
CA ASN A 82 14.64 -8.83 -10.63
C ASN A 82 14.17 -7.50 -10.01
N LEU A 83 12.87 -7.35 -9.75
CA LEU A 83 12.32 -6.17 -9.09
C LEU A 83 12.83 -6.03 -7.65
N MET A 84 12.83 -7.12 -6.88
CA MET A 84 13.34 -7.14 -5.51
C MET A 84 14.83 -6.79 -5.46
N LYS A 85 15.63 -7.34 -6.38
CA LYS A 85 17.04 -6.97 -6.55
C LYS A 85 17.21 -5.46 -6.75
N MET A 86 16.41 -4.87 -7.63
CA MET A 86 16.46 -3.43 -7.89
C MET A 86 16.07 -2.59 -6.68
N PHE A 87 15.12 -3.05 -5.85
CA PHE A 87 14.78 -2.36 -4.61
C PHE A 87 15.94 -2.38 -3.62
N ILE A 88 16.56 -3.54 -3.43
CA ILE A 88 17.70 -3.72 -2.53
C ILE A 88 18.88 -2.84 -2.97
N GLU A 89 19.27 -2.90 -4.25
CA GLU A 89 20.38 -2.09 -4.80
C GLU A 89 20.16 -0.57 -4.64
N ARG A 90 18.90 -0.14 -4.50
CA ARG A 90 18.50 1.27 -4.42
C ARG A 90 18.22 1.76 -3.01
N GLY A 91 18.38 0.88 -2.01
CA GLY A 91 18.29 1.24 -0.59
C GLY A 91 16.90 1.08 0.04
N ALA A 92 16.03 0.23 -0.52
CA ALA A 92 14.77 -0.10 0.15
C ALA A 92 15.06 -0.93 1.42
N ALA A 93 14.51 -0.49 2.56
CA ALA A 93 14.57 -1.25 3.82
C ALA A 93 13.45 -2.30 3.89
N GLY A 94 12.32 -2.04 3.23
CA GLY A 94 11.25 -3.00 3.06
C GLY A 94 10.52 -2.85 1.73
N VAL A 95 9.85 -3.91 1.30
CA VAL A 95 9.03 -3.92 0.09
C VAL A 95 7.71 -4.63 0.40
N HIS A 96 6.60 -4.08 -0.07
CA HIS A 96 5.30 -4.74 0.01
C HIS A 96 4.86 -5.28 -1.36
N PHE A 97 4.25 -6.46 -1.36
CA PHE A 97 3.66 -7.09 -2.55
C PHE A 97 2.21 -7.45 -2.28
N GLU A 98 1.36 -7.41 -3.31
CA GLU A 98 -0.08 -7.71 -3.18
C GLU A 98 -0.53 -8.94 -4.00
N ASP A 99 -1.63 -9.55 -3.55
CA ASP A 99 -2.20 -10.79 -4.09
C ASP A 99 -3.17 -10.57 -5.27
N GLN A 100 -3.16 -9.39 -5.89
CA GLN A 100 -3.86 -9.16 -7.15
C GLN A 100 -3.14 -9.80 -8.35
N LYS A 101 -3.87 -10.02 -9.44
CA LYS A 101 -3.33 -10.48 -10.72
C LYS A 101 -2.66 -9.33 -11.48
N ALA A 102 -1.46 -9.57 -11.98
CA ALA A 102 -0.75 -8.62 -12.85
C ALA A 102 -1.54 -8.35 -14.14
N GLY A 103 -1.60 -7.09 -14.57
CA GLY A 103 -2.38 -6.66 -15.75
C GLY A 103 -3.83 -6.28 -15.44
N THR A 104 -4.41 -6.79 -14.35
CA THR A 104 -5.72 -6.36 -13.83
C THR A 104 -5.61 -5.57 -12.53
N LYS A 105 -4.38 -5.27 -12.08
CA LYS A 105 -4.11 -4.51 -10.85
C LYS A 105 -4.90 -3.20 -10.81
N LYS A 106 -5.64 -2.99 -9.72
CA LYS A 106 -6.37 -1.75 -9.43
C LYS A 106 -5.91 -1.16 -8.10
N CYS A 107 -6.23 0.12 -7.90
CA CYS A 107 -6.10 0.72 -6.58
C CYS A 107 -7.04 0.00 -5.60
N GLY A 108 -6.64 -0.12 -4.34
CA GLY A 108 -7.38 -0.86 -3.31
C GLY A 108 -8.82 -0.40 -3.04
N HIS A 109 -9.22 0.77 -3.55
CA HIS A 109 -10.56 1.33 -3.37
C HIS A 109 -11.43 1.25 -4.64
N MET A 110 -10.92 0.62 -5.70
CA MET A 110 -11.64 0.43 -6.96
C MET A 110 -12.29 -0.96 -7.02
N GLY A 111 -13.45 -1.06 -7.67
CA GLY A 111 -14.12 -2.33 -7.94
C GLY A 111 -13.41 -3.17 -9.01
N GLY A 112 -13.80 -4.44 -9.13
CA GLY A 112 -13.28 -5.35 -10.16
C GLY A 112 -11.85 -5.84 -9.89
N LYS A 113 -11.46 -5.97 -8.62
CA LYS A 113 -10.16 -6.56 -8.26
C LYS A 113 -10.19 -8.06 -8.54
N VAL A 114 -9.13 -8.54 -9.18
CA VAL A 114 -8.90 -9.94 -9.50
C VAL A 114 -7.73 -10.42 -8.65
N LEU A 115 -7.99 -11.38 -7.77
CA LEU A 115 -6.96 -12.03 -6.97
C LEU A 115 -6.29 -13.15 -7.76
N VAL A 116 -5.07 -13.49 -7.36
CA VAL A 116 -4.45 -14.78 -7.71
C VAL A 116 -4.73 -15.82 -6.64
N ALA A 117 -4.47 -17.08 -6.99
CA ALA A 117 -4.52 -18.20 -6.05
C ALA A 117 -3.60 -17.92 -4.83
N VAL A 118 -3.99 -18.40 -3.65
CA VAL A 118 -3.18 -18.24 -2.42
C VAL A 118 -1.73 -18.69 -2.64
N GLN A 119 -1.53 -19.87 -3.24
CA GLN A 119 -0.19 -20.41 -3.50
C GLN A 119 0.66 -19.48 -4.38
N GLU A 120 0.09 -18.86 -5.40
CA GLU A 120 0.84 -17.98 -6.29
C GLU A 120 1.41 -16.77 -5.52
N HIS A 121 0.65 -16.22 -4.57
CA HIS A 121 1.16 -15.13 -3.74
C HIS A 121 2.19 -15.62 -2.71
N CYS A 122 2.03 -16.81 -2.13
CA CYS A 122 3.09 -17.42 -1.31
C CYS A 122 4.39 -17.57 -2.10
N ASP A 123 4.32 -18.05 -3.35
CA ASP A 123 5.48 -18.22 -4.22
C ASP A 123 6.13 -16.87 -4.57
N ARG A 124 5.35 -15.79 -4.69
CA ARG A 124 5.87 -14.42 -4.84
C ARG A 124 6.68 -13.99 -3.62
N LEU A 125 6.17 -14.22 -2.41
CA LEU A 125 6.86 -13.88 -1.16
C LEU A 125 8.15 -14.70 -0.99
N ILE A 126 8.10 -16.00 -1.29
CA ILE A 126 9.27 -16.88 -1.28
C ILE A 126 10.32 -16.41 -2.30
N ALA A 127 9.91 -16.04 -3.51
CA ALA A 127 10.83 -15.51 -4.52
C ALA A 127 11.46 -14.17 -4.09
N ALA A 128 10.70 -13.30 -3.41
CA ALA A 128 11.24 -12.06 -2.85
C ALA A 128 12.29 -12.34 -1.77
N ARG A 129 11.98 -13.26 -0.84
CA ARG A 129 12.89 -13.66 0.24
C ARG A 129 14.15 -14.31 -0.32
N LEU A 130 14.02 -15.25 -1.25
CA LEU A 130 15.16 -15.88 -1.92
C LEU A 130 16.09 -14.84 -2.56
N GLN A 131 15.53 -13.82 -3.20
CA GLN A 131 16.36 -12.76 -3.79
C GLN A 131 17.10 -11.93 -2.72
N ALA A 132 16.46 -11.64 -1.58
CA ALA A 132 17.09 -10.97 -0.45
C ALA A 132 18.21 -11.83 0.16
N ASP A 133 17.97 -13.14 0.31
CA ASP A 133 18.97 -14.09 0.81
C ASP A 133 20.18 -14.20 -0.12
N ILE A 134 19.96 -14.27 -1.44
CA ILE A 134 21.04 -14.25 -2.45
C ILE A 134 21.91 -12.97 -2.32
N MET A 135 21.28 -11.84 -1.99
CA MET A 135 21.97 -10.56 -1.81
C MET A 135 22.51 -10.36 -0.39
N GLY A 136 22.22 -11.28 0.54
CA GLY A 136 22.63 -11.21 1.93
C GLY A 136 21.99 -10.06 2.70
N THR A 137 20.71 -9.74 2.44
CA THR A 137 20.00 -8.63 3.11
C THR A 137 18.80 -9.08 3.92
N GLU A 138 18.57 -8.43 5.05
CA GLU A 138 17.41 -8.64 5.92
C GLU A 138 16.23 -7.75 5.51
N THR A 139 16.04 -7.54 4.21
CA THR A 139 15.00 -6.63 3.70
C THR A 139 13.62 -7.12 4.16
N ILE A 140 12.83 -6.20 4.72
CA ILE A 140 11.51 -6.47 5.27
C ILE A 140 10.52 -6.74 4.13
N LEU A 141 9.75 -7.81 4.24
CA LEU A 141 8.68 -8.17 3.32
C LEU A 141 7.32 -7.95 3.97
N VAL A 142 6.46 -7.19 3.28
CA VAL A 142 5.08 -6.97 3.69
C VAL A 142 4.14 -7.64 2.69
N ALA A 143 3.32 -8.57 3.14
CA ALA A 143 2.31 -9.19 2.29
C ALA A 143 0.98 -8.44 2.42
N ARG A 144 0.50 -7.90 1.31
CA ARG A 144 -0.77 -7.21 1.18
C ARG A 144 -1.82 -8.16 0.61
N THR A 145 -2.99 -8.22 1.24
CA THR A 145 -4.17 -8.87 0.69
C THR A 145 -5.24 -7.83 0.32
N ASP A 146 -5.79 -7.96 -0.88
CA ASP A 146 -6.88 -7.13 -1.39
C ASP A 146 -8.25 -7.82 -1.30
N ALA A 147 -8.32 -8.94 -0.57
CA ALA A 147 -9.47 -9.83 -0.53
C ALA A 147 -10.73 -9.25 0.15
N GLU A 148 -10.63 -8.17 0.93
CA GLU A 148 -11.78 -7.55 1.61
C GLU A 148 -12.84 -7.09 0.60
N ALA A 149 -12.39 -6.45 -0.48
CA ALA A 149 -13.25 -5.89 -1.52
C ALA A 149 -13.11 -6.61 -2.88
N ALA A 150 -12.41 -7.74 -2.93
CA ALA A 150 -12.26 -8.50 -4.17
C ALA A 150 -13.54 -9.21 -4.57
N THR A 151 -13.81 -9.23 -5.88
CA THR A 151 -14.99 -9.89 -6.46
C THR A 151 -14.63 -10.97 -7.48
N LEU A 152 -13.36 -11.07 -7.85
CA LEU A 152 -12.86 -11.99 -8.87
C LEU A 152 -11.60 -12.71 -8.41
N LEU A 153 -11.42 -13.95 -8.90
CA LEU A 153 -10.25 -14.80 -8.70
C LEU A 153 -9.82 -15.41 -10.03
N ASP A 154 -8.52 -15.46 -10.28
CA ASP A 154 -7.99 -15.89 -11.58
C ASP A 154 -8.31 -17.36 -11.90
N ASN A 155 -8.15 -18.24 -10.92
CA ASN A 155 -8.33 -19.67 -11.07
C ASN A 155 -8.76 -20.30 -9.73
N ASN A 156 -9.29 -21.51 -9.78
CA ASN A 156 -9.74 -22.29 -8.62
C ASN A 156 -8.78 -23.46 -8.30
N CYS A 157 -7.49 -23.34 -8.60
CA CYS A 157 -6.57 -24.47 -8.40
C CYS A 157 -6.20 -24.70 -6.93
N ASP A 158 -6.32 -23.67 -6.09
CA ASP A 158 -5.93 -23.70 -4.69
C ASP A 158 -7.13 -24.02 -3.79
N PRO A 159 -7.12 -25.17 -3.08
CA PRO A 159 -8.18 -25.56 -2.17
C PRO A 159 -8.53 -24.51 -1.11
N ARG A 160 -7.56 -23.66 -0.72
CA ARG A 160 -7.76 -22.63 0.30
C ARG A 160 -8.68 -21.50 -0.18
N ASP A 161 -8.81 -21.32 -1.48
CA ASP A 161 -9.72 -20.33 -2.07
C ASP A 161 -11.15 -20.87 -2.23
N HIS A 162 -11.34 -22.19 -2.26
CA HIS A 162 -12.62 -22.82 -2.57
C HIS A 162 -13.80 -22.36 -1.70
N PRO A 163 -13.67 -22.15 -0.37
CA PRO A 163 -14.78 -21.69 0.45
C PRO A 163 -15.30 -20.29 0.08
N PHE A 164 -14.48 -19.49 -0.60
CA PHE A 164 -14.80 -18.10 -0.95
C PHE A 164 -15.30 -17.94 -2.38
N ILE A 165 -15.14 -18.97 -3.21
CA ILE A 165 -15.65 -19.01 -4.59
C ILE A 165 -17.17 -19.14 -4.56
N VAL A 166 -17.80 -18.32 -5.38
CA VAL A 166 -19.25 -18.23 -5.51
C VAL A 166 -19.70 -19.03 -6.72
N GLY A 167 -20.70 -19.88 -6.53
CA GLY A 167 -21.28 -20.72 -7.58
C GLY A 167 -22.78 -20.46 -7.76
N ALA A 168 -23.27 -20.78 -8.95
CA ALA A 168 -24.70 -20.85 -9.24
C ALA A 168 -25.33 -22.02 -8.48
N THR A 169 -26.48 -21.78 -7.86
CA THR A 169 -27.18 -22.77 -7.04
C THR A 169 -28.49 -23.27 -7.67
N THR A 170 -28.91 -22.64 -8.77
CA THR A 170 -30.07 -23.05 -9.56
C THR A 170 -29.68 -24.13 -10.58
N PRO A 171 -30.29 -25.33 -10.54
CA PRO A 171 -30.03 -26.36 -11.56
C PRO A 171 -30.39 -25.88 -12.96
N GLY A 172 -29.54 -26.19 -13.95
CA GLY A 172 -29.77 -25.81 -15.35
C GLY A 172 -29.40 -24.36 -15.68
N THR A 173 -28.77 -23.63 -14.76
CA THR A 173 -28.20 -22.31 -15.07
C THR A 173 -27.25 -22.39 -16.26
N ARG A 174 -27.54 -21.60 -17.30
CA ARG A 174 -26.66 -21.47 -18.47
C ARG A 174 -25.39 -20.70 -18.11
N PRO A 175 -24.23 -21.00 -18.70
CA PRO A 175 -23.01 -20.24 -18.47
C PRO A 175 -23.17 -18.75 -18.82
N LEU A 176 -22.80 -17.85 -17.90
CA LEU A 176 -22.95 -16.40 -18.05
C LEU A 176 -22.32 -15.89 -19.35
N ARG A 177 -21.14 -16.39 -19.69
CA ARG A 177 -20.41 -16.01 -20.92
C ARG A 177 -21.23 -16.20 -22.20
N GLU A 178 -22.04 -17.26 -22.26
CA GLU A 178 -22.85 -17.58 -23.44
C GLU A 178 -24.05 -16.65 -23.52
N VAL A 179 -24.71 -16.43 -22.37
CA VAL A 179 -25.83 -15.49 -22.24
C VAL A 179 -25.42 -14.07 -22.63
N LEU A 180 -24.27 -13.60 -22.15
CA LEU A 180 -23.77 -12.26 -22.48
C LEU A 180 -23.32 -12.14 -23.94
N ALA A 181 -22.76 -13.20 -24.54
CA ALA A 181 -22.37 -13.19 -25.95
C ALA A 181 -23.59 -13.12 -26.87
N GLU A 182 -24.65 -13.88 -26.57
CA GLU A 182 -25.93 -13.83 -27.28
C GLU A 182 -26.60 -12.45 -27.15
N ALA A 183 -26.64 -11.90 -25.94
CA ALA A 183 -27.18 -10.57 -25.68
C ALA A 183 -26.42 -9.47 -26.45
N ALA A 184 -25.08 -9.55 -26.49
CA ALA A 184 -24.26 -8.62 -27.25
C ALA A 184 -24.51 -8.70 -28.76
N ALA A 185 -24.68 -9.91 -29.29
CA ALA A 185 -25.03 -10.11 -30.70
C ALA A 185 -26.43 -9.57 -31.03
N ALA A 186 -27.35 -9.63 -30.08
CA ALA A 186 -28.71 -9.11 -30.21
C ALA A 186 -28.83 -7.58 -29.98
N GLY A 187 -27.74 -6.90 -29.58
CA GLY A 187 -27.76 -5.48 -29.26
C GLY A 187 -28.54 -5.12 -27.98
N ALA A 188 -28.67 -6.07 -27.04
CA ALA A 188 -29.34 -5.87 -25.77
C ALA A 188 -28.46 -5.12 -24.75
N ASP A 189 -29.08 -4.59 -23.69
CA ASP A 189 -28.35 -4.03 -22.55
C ASP A 189 -27.67 -5.14 -21.74
N ILE A 190 -26.34 -5.17 -21.81
CA ILE A 190 -25.52 -6.19 -21.17
C ILE A 190 -25.61 -6.12 -19.65
N ALA A 191 -25.73 -4.92 -19.07
CA ALA A 191 -25.79 -4.75 -17.64
C ALA A 191 -27.09 -5.31 -17.07
N GLU A 192 -28.21 -5.04 -17.74
CA GLU A 192 -29.53 -5.59 -17.37
C GLU A 192 -29.55 -7.12 -17.49
N VAL A 193 -29.04 -7.66 -18.60
CA VAL A 193 -28.98 -9.11 -18.81
C VAL A 193 -28.09 -9.79 -17.77
N GLN A 194 -26.94 -9.19 -17.43
CA GLN A 194 -26.07 -9.72 -16.39
C GLN A 194 -26.76 -9.73 -15.03
N GLN A 195 -27.41 -8.63 -14.63
CA GLN A 195 -28.10 -8.55 -13.35
C GLN A 195 -29.21 -9.59 -13.25
N ARG A 196 -30.03 -9.72 -14.30
CA ARG A 196 -31.08 -10.73 -14.35
C ARG A 196 -30.52 -12.15 -14.23
N TRP A 197 -29.42 -12.44 -14.91
CA TRP A 197 -28.76 -13.74 -14.81
C TRP A 197 -28.27 -14.01 -13.39
N GLU A 198 -27.68 -13.01 -12.72
CA GLU A 198 -27.19 -13.13 -11.33
C GLU A 198 -28.36 -13.39 -10.36
N ASP A 199 -29.49 -12.71 -10.56
CA ASP A 199 -30.72 -12.92 -9.78
C ASP A 199 -31.30 -14.33 -9.99
N GLU A 200 -31.27 -14.87 -11.21
CA GLU A 200 -31.76 -16.23 -11.52
C GLU A 200 -30.79 -17.33 -11.04
N ALA A 201 -29.48 -17.08 -11.10
CA ALA A 201 -28.44 -18.05 -10.73
C ALA A 201 -28.31 -18.25 -9.20
N GLN A 202 -28.82 -17.31 -8.40
CA GLN A 202 -28.81 -17.37 -6.93
C GLN A 202 -27.42 -17.68 -6.39
N LEU A 203 -26.47 -16.81 -6.72
CA LEU A 203 -25.04 -16.97 -6.43
C LEU A 203 -24.75 -17.02 -4.93
N MET A 204 -24.10 -18.09 -4.45
CA MET A 204 -23.70 -18.24 -3.04
C MET A 204 -22.32 -18.90 -2.91
N ARG A 205 -21.65 -18.72 -1.76
CA ARG A 205 -20.51 -19.60 -1.40
C ARG A 205 -21.05 -21.01 -1.12
N PHE A 206 -20.27 -22.05 -1.39
CA PHE A 206 -20.69 -23.43 -1.08
C PHE A 206 -20.98 -23.61 0.42
N THR A 207 -20.20 -22.96 1.28
CA THR A 207 -20.38 -23.00 2.74
C THR A 207 -21.72 -22.44 3.18
N GLU A 208 -22.14 -21.31 2.61
CA GLU A 208 -23.43 -20.65 2.87
C GLU A 208 -24.61 -21.49 2.33
N LEU A 209 -24.44 -22.11 1.17
CA LEU A 209 -25.44 -22.99 0.57
C LEU A 209 -25.72 -24.20 1.48
N ILE A 210 -24.67 -24.87 1.95
CA ILE A 210 -24.83 -26.02 2.85
C ILE A 210 -25.39 -25.57 4.19
N GLU A 211 -24.96 -24.43 4.73
CA GLU A 211 -25.49 -23.89 5.98
C GLU A 211 -27.01 -23.68 5.91
N ARG A 212 -27.52 -23.12 4.80
CA ARG A 212 -28.95 -22.95 4.53
C ARG A 212 -29.71 -24.29 4.49
N GLU A 213 -29.15 -25.30 3.82
CA GLU A 213 -29.77 -26.63 3.75
C GLU A 213 -29.74 -27.36 5.09
N VAL A 214 -28.65 -27.24 5.85
CA VAL A 214 -28.51 -27.83 7.19
C VAL A 214 -29.51 -27.17 8.14
N LEU A 215 -29.62 -25.83 8.14
CA LEU A 215 -30.60 -25.11 8.96
C LEU A 215 -32.04 -25.58 8.67
N THR A 216 -32.35 -25.83 7.39
CA THR A 216 -33.70 -26.23 6.97
C THR A 216 -34.01 -27.70 7.27
N ARG A 217 -33.05 -28.61 7.01
CA ARG A 217 -33.30 -30.06 7.05
C ARG A 217 -32.81 -30.74 8.33
N LYS A 218 -31.72 -30.24 8.91
CA LYS A 218 -31.03 -30.82 10.08
C LYS A 218 -30.46 -29.74 11.00
N PRO A 219 -31.29 -28.86 11.61
CA PRO A 219 -30.82 -27.70 12.36
C PRO A 219 -29.89 -28.05 13.53
N ALA A 220 -30.03 -29.25 14.11
CA ALA A 220 -29.14 -29.75 15.16
C ALA A 220 -27.66 -29.89 14.73
N MET A 221 -27.38 -30.00 13.43
CA MET A 221 -26.02 -30.13 12.88
C MET A 221 -25.42 -28.79 12.45
N LEU A 222 -26.12 -27.67 12.63
CA LEU A 222 -25.65 -26.36 12.18
C LEU A 222 -24.34 -25.93 12.84
N GLN A 223 -24.27 -26.05 14.18
CA GLN A 223 -23.06 -25.70 14.93
C GLN A 223 -21.86 -26.56 14.51
N HIS A 224 -22.10 -27.84 14.24
CA HIS A 224 -21.07 -28.75 13.75
C HIS A 224 -20.53 -28.31 12.38
N TRP A 225 -21.41 -27.93 11.44
CA TRP A 225 -21.00 -27.40 10.14
C TRP A 225 -20.17 -26.11 10.27
N GLN A 226 -20.64 -25.16 11.08
CA GLN A 226 -19.94 -23.88 11.32
C GLN A 226 -18.56 -24.09 11.96
N HIS A 227 -18.46 -25.01 12.93
CA HIS A 227 -17.19 -25.41 13.54
C HIS A 227 -16.26 -26.04 12.50
N PHE A 228 -16.74 -26.99 11.71
CA PHE A 228 -15.95 -27.64 10.65
C PHE A 228 -15.37 -26.65 9.64
N CYS A 229 -16.13 -25.62 9.27
CA CYS A 229 -15.69 -24.59 8.33
C CYS A 229 -14.67 -23.59 8.93
N SER A 230 -14.69 -23.39 10.24
CA SER A 230 -13.90 -22.34 10.92
C SER A 230 -12.70 -22.87 11.71
N ASP A 231 -12.67 -24.15 12.09
CA ASP A 231 -11.59 -24.71 12.88
C ASP A 231 -10.41 -25.18 12.02
N HIS A 232 -9.56 -24.23 11.65
CA HIS A 232 -8.32 -24.53 10.93
C HIS A 232 -7.37 -25.45 11.73
N LYS A 233 -7.46 -25.54 13.07
CA LYS A 233 -6.53 -26.38 13.85
C LYS A 233 -6.80 -27.87 13.63
N GLU A 234 -8.06 -28.26 13.52
CA GLU A 234 -8.44 -29.65 13.21
C GLU A 234 -7.93 -30.09 11.83
N HIS A 235 -7.67 -29.13 10.94
CA HIS A 235 -7.18 -29.35 9.58
C HIS A 235 -5.68 -29.04 9.42
N GLY A 236 -4.90 -29.09 10.50
CA GLY A 236 -3.46 -28.85 10.47
C GLY A 236 -3.07 -27.42 10.11
N GLY A 237 -3.94 -26.45 10.39
CA GLY A 237 -3.78 -25.04 10.03
C GLY A 237 -4.25 -24.69 8.62
N LEU A 238 -4.82 -25.65 7.88
CA LEU A 238 -5.25 -25.46 6.49
C LEU A 238 -6.76 -25.27 6.38
N ILE A 239 -7.16 -24.63 5.29
CA ILE A 239 -8.56 -24.47 4.91
C ILE A 239 -9.00 -25.71 4.14
N VAL A 240 -10.19 -26.21 4.45
CA VAL A 240 -10.76 -27.39 3.78
C VAL A 240 -11.21 -26.99 2.37
N GLY A 241 -10.67 -27.69 1.37
CA GLY A 241 -11.10 -27.53 -0.02
C GLY A 241 -12.50 -28.09 -0.29
N ILE A 242 -13.04 -27.76 -1.46
CA ILE A 242 -14.37 -28.20 -1.90
C ILE A 242 -14.66 -29.70 -1.71
N GLY A 243 -13.67 -30.57 -1.95
CA GLY A 243 -13.86 -32.02 -1.80
C GLY A 243 -14.17 -32.41 -0.36
N GLY A 244 -13.40 -31.90 0.60
CA GLY A 244 -13.66 -32.14 2.03
C GLY A 244 -14.95 -31.49 2.50
N LEU A 245 -15.29 -30.31 1.97
CA LEU A 245 -16.59 -29.66 2.25
C LEU A 245 -17.76 -30.51 1.73
N GLN A 246 -17.65 -31.08 0.53
CA GLN A 246 -18.67 -31.95 -0.06
C GLN A 246 -18.80 -33.28 0.69
N GLU A 247 -17.69 -33.85 1.14
CA GLU A 247 -17.69 -35.07 1.97
C GLU A 247 -18.43 -34.84 3.29
N GLU A 248 -18.11 -33.75 4.00
CA GLU A 248 -18.76 -33.45 5.27
C GLU A 248 -20.24 -33.10 5.07
N ALA A 249 -20.56 -32.29 4.05
CA ALA A 249 -21.94 -32.03 3.67
C ALA A 249 -22.70 -33.32 3.33
N SER A 250 -22.04 -34.30 2.69
CA SER A 250 -22.62 -35.61 2.41
C SER A 250 -22.88 -36.43 3.66
N ARG A 251 -22.02 -36.36 4.68
CA ARG A 251 -22.23 -37.00 5.98
C ARG A 251 -23.44 -36.40 6.70
N ILE A 252 -23.56 -35.07 6.66
CA ILE A 252 -24.64 -34.35 7.33
C ILE A 252 -25.96 -34.54 6.58
N LEU A 253 -26.06 -34.19 5.29
CA LEU A 253 -27.31 -34.16 4.53
C LEU A 253 -27.64 -35.48 3.83
N GLY A 254 -26.65 -36.34 3.61
CA GLY A 254 -26.73 -37.53 2.77
C GLY A 254 -26.32 -37.24 1.33
N ALA A 255 -25.51 -38.12 0.71
CA ALA A 255 -24.91 -37.89 -0.61
C ALA A 255 -25.92 -37.60 -1.74
N LYS A 256 -27.14 -38.16 -1.67
CA LYS A 256 -28.21 -37.91 -2.66
C LYS A 256 -28.92 -36.57 -2.49
N ASN A 257 -28.68 -35.88 -1.37
CA ASN A 257 -29.35 -34.65 -0.97
C ASN A 257 -28.44 -33.42 -1.06
N LEU A 258 -27.24 -33.56 -1.62
CA LEU A 258 -26.37 -32.42 -1.85
C LEU A 258 -27.04 -31.43 -2.80
N PRO A 259 -27.10 -30.14 -2.46
CA PRO A 259 -27.65 -29.12 -3.35
C PRO A 259 -26.76 -28.94 -4.58
N TYR A 260 -27.37 -28.46 -5.67
CA TYR A 260 -26.64 -28.11 -6.88
C TYR A 260 -25.71 -26.92 -6.62
N PHE A 261 -24.48 -27.01 -7.12
CA PHE A 261 -23.50 -25.95 -7.04
C PHE A 261 -22.59 -26.00 -8.26
N ASP A 262 -22.51 -24.90 -9.00
CA ASP A 262 -21.64 -24.76 -10.16
C ASP A 262 -20.94 -23.40 -10.19
N TRP A 263 -19.64 -23.41 -9.90
CA TRP A 263 -18.77 -22.22 -9.97
C TRP A 263 -18.22 -21.93 -11.37
N GLU A 264 -18.47 -22.78 -12.37
CA GLU A 264 -18.03 -22.56 -13.75
C GLU A 264 -18.98 -21.65 -14.52
N ALA A 265 -20.29 -21.77 -14.23
CA ALA A 265 -21.34 -20.96 -14.83
C ALA A 265 -21.17 -19.43 -14.63
N PRO A 266 -20.83 -18.90 -13.43
CA PRO A 266 -20.72 -17.46 -13.18
C PRO A 266 -19.42 -16.80 -13.66
N ARG A 267 -18.54 -17.53 -14.36
CA ARG A 267 -17.25 -16.97 -14.76
C ARG A 267 -17.40 -15.73 -15.65
N SER A 268 -16.49 -14.78 -15.46
CA SER A 268 -16.41 -13.58 -16.28
C SER A 268 -16.03 -13.91 -17.73
N ARG A 269 -16.12 -12.91 -18.62
CA ARG A 269 -15.71 -13.06 -20.03
C ARG A 269 -14.24 -13.44 -20.17
N GLU A 270 -13.38 -12.93 -19.29
CA GLU A 270 -11.95 -13.23 -19.22
C GLU A 270 -11.67 -14.62 -18.62
N GLY A 271 -12.69 -15.29 -18.07
CA GLY A 271 -12.58 -16.60 -17.44
C GLY A 271 -12.40 -16.56 -15.93
N TYR A 272 -12.52 -15.40 -15.28
CA TYR A 272 -12.33 -15.29 -13.83
C TYR A 272 -13.48 -15.88 -13.05
N TYR A 273 -13.16 -16.54 -11.94
CA TYR A 273 -14.12 -17.03 -10.97
C TYR A 273 -14.68 -15.87 -10.15
N ARG A 274 -15.95 -15.96 -9.76
CA ARG A 274 -16.55 -15.02 -8.81
C ARG A 274 -16.14 -15.42 -7.40
N VAL A 275 -15.76 -14.44 -6.60
CA VAL A 275 -15.56 -14.62 -5.16
C VAL A 275 -16.39 -13.62 -4.40
N LYS A 276 -16.78 -14.01 -3.19
CA LYS A 276 -17.30 -13.09 -2.20
C LYS A 276 -16.15 -12.80 -1.25
N GLY A 277 -15.53 -11.64 -1.38
CA GLY A 277 -14.49 -11.17 -0.48
C GLY A 277 -14.98 -10.92 0.94
N GLY A 278 -14.09 -10.43 1.80
CA GLY A 278 -14.41 -10.09 3.19
C GLY A 278 -13.20 -10.22 4.11
N VAL A 279 -13.38 -9.81 5.37
CA VAL A 279 -12.35 -9.93 6.41
C VAL A 279 -11.99 -11.39 6.66
N ASP A 280 -12.96 -12.30 6.57
CA ASP A 280 -12.76 -13.74 6.69
C ASP A 280 -11.80 -14.30 5.62
N MET A 281 -11.96 -13.87 4.37
CA MET A 281 -11.06 -14.23 3.28
C MET A 281 -9.66 -13.61 3.47
N CYS A 282 -9.59 -12.38 4.00
CA CYS A 282 -8.32 -11.75 4.34
C CYS A 282 -7.58 -12.51 5.45
N VAL A 283 -8.28 -12.94 6.52
CA VAL A 283 -7.70 -13.74 7.61
C VAL A 283 -7.18 -15.06 7.07
N ALA A 284 -7.98 -15.78 6.29
CA ALA A 284 -7.60 -17.03 5.62
C ALA A 284 -6.30 -16.88 4.81
N ARG A 285 -6.23 -15.86 3.97
CA ARG A 285 -5.05 -15.56 3.15
C ARG A 285 -3.86 -15.11 3.99
N GLY A 286 -4.07 -14.24 4.97
CA GLY A 286 -3.03 -13.76 5.87
C GLY A 286 -2.39 -14.87 6.70
N ILE A 287 -3.18 -15.85 7.17
CA ILE A 287 -2.64 -17.05 7.86
C ILE A 287 -1.71 -17.83 6.94
N ALA A 288 -2.07 -17.96 5.66
CA ALA A 288 -1.24 -18.66 4.67
C ALA A 288 0.02 -17.86 4.27
N PHE A 289 -0.05 -16.53 4.29
CA PHE A 289 1.06 -15.65 3.93
C PHE A 289 2.06 -15.43 5.07
N ALA A 290 1.59 -15.45 6.33
CA ALA A 290 2.36 -15.16 7.53
C ALA A 290 3.74 -15.86 7.61
N PRO A 291 3.89 -17.17 7.27
CA PRO A 291 5.21 -17.83 7.30
C PRO A 291 6.24 -17.26 6.33
N TYR A 292 5.83 -16.44 5.36
CA TYR A 292 6.65 -15.95 4.25
C TYR A 292 6.81 -14.43 4.24
N CYS A 293 6.28 -13.71 5.23
CA CYS A 293 6.38 -12.26 5.32
C CYS A 293 6.59 -11.77 6.75
N ASP A 294 7.23 -10.62 6.89
CA ASP A 294 7.51 -10.01 8.19
C ASP A 294 6.28 -9.24 8.70
N LEU A 295 5.51 -8.62 7.80
CA LEU A 295 4.26 -7.92 8.14
C LEU A 295 3.11 -8.34 7.22
N LEU A 296 1.89 -8.36 7.75
CA LEU A 296 0.65 -8.51 6.98
C LEU A 296 -0.11 -7.19 6.88
N TRP A 297 -0.67 -6.90 5.72
CA TRP A 297 -1.53 -5.76 5.46
C TRP A 297 -2.83 -6.20 4.78
N MET A 298 -3.96 -6.00 5.45
CA MET A 298 -5.27 -6.08 4.80
C MET A 298 -5.65 -4.70 4.26
N GLU A 299 -5.86 -4.57 2.96
CA GLU A 299 -6.45 -3.34 2.42
C GLU A 299 -7.93 -3.25 2.80
N THR A 300 -8.34 -2.09 3.31
CA THR A 300 -9.72 -1.83 3.75
C THR A 300 -10.41 -0.80 2.88
N LYS A 301 -11.72 -0.97 2.64
CA LYS A 301 -12.55 0.01 1.94
C LYS A 301 -12.90 1.24 2.81
N LYS A 302 -12.94 1.07 4.13
CA LYS A 302 -13.35 2.08 5.12
C LYS A 302 -12.50 1.95 6.40
N PRO A 303 -12.35 3.03 7.20
CA PRO A 303 -11.61 2.99 8.45
C PRO A 303 -12.46 2.39 9.59
N ILE A 304 -12.83 1.11 9.47
CA ILE A 304 -13.68 0.42 10.45
C ILE A 304 -12.79 -0.33 11.44
N MET A 305 -12.75 0.13 12.70
CA MET A 305 -11.91 -0.48 13.74
C MET A 305 -12.25 -1.94 14.02
N ARG A 306 -13.54 -2.33 13.94
CA ARG A 306 -13.96 -3.72 14.14
C ARG A 306 -13.33 -4.67 13.13
N ASP A 307 -13.24 -4.25 11.86
CA ASP A 307 -12.67 -5.08 10.80
C ASP A 307 -11.16 -5.26 11.02
N ALA A 308 -10.48 -4.23 11.54
CA ALA A 308 -9.08 -4.31 11.95
C ALA A 308 -8.87 -5.25 13.16
N GLU A 309 -9.77 -5.20 14.15
CA GLU A 309 -9.75 -6.10 15.31
C GLU A 309 -9.99 -7.55 14.92
N GLU A 310 -10.97 -7.82 14.04
CA GLU A 310 -11.28 -9.14 13.53
C GLU A 310 -10.10 -9.72 12.74
N PHE A 311 -9.49 -8.92 11.86
CA PHE A 311 -8.29 -9.34 11.13
C PHE A 311 -7.12 -9.66 12.07
N SER A 312 -6.81 -8.76 13.00
CA SER A 312 -5.72 -8.97 13.95
C SER A 312 -5.92 -10.21 14.81
N THR A 313 -7.11 -10.37 15.38
CA THR A 313 -7.46 -11.52 16.23
C THR A 313 -7.40 -12.83 15.45
N GLY A 314 -7.93 -12.84 14.22
CA GLY A 314 -7.92 -13.99 13.33
C GLY A 314 -6.50 -14.47 13.01
N ILE A 315 -5.61 -13.55 12.64
CA ILE A 315 -4.19 -13.86 12.39
C ILE A 315 -3.51 -14.35 13.67
N LYS A 316 -3.63 -13.60 14.77
CA LYS A 316 -2.89 -13.86 16.02
C LYS A 316 -3.32 -15.13 16.75
N LYS A 317 -4.53 -15.65 16.46
CA LYS A 317 -4.97 -16.97 16.94
C LYS A 317 -4.06 -18.10 16.43
N VAL A 318 -3.47 -17.94 15.25
CA VAL A 318 -2.57 -18.93 14.62
C VAL A 318 -1.11 -18.48 14.69
N HIS A 319 -0.84 -17.20 14.46
CA HIS A 319 0.50 -16.59 14.46
C HIS A 319 0.57 -15.44 15.47
N PRO A 320 0.72 -15.71 16.79
CA PRO A 320 0.59 -14.70 17.85
C PRO A 320 1.56 -13.52 17.75
N HIS A 321 2.71 -13.73 17.12
CA HIS A 321 3.78 -12.74 16.99
C HIS A 321 3.80 -12.01 15.64
N GLN A 322 2.82 -12.27 14.76
CA GLN A 322 2.77 -11.62 13.45
C GLN A 322 2.58 -10.11 13.59
N PHE A 323 3.47 -9.33 12.97
CA PHE A 323 3.31 -7.90 12.85
C PHE A 323 2.32 -7.54 11.75
N LEU A 324 1.57 -6.46 11.97
CA LEU A 324 0.55 -5.98 11.04
C LEU A 324 0.89 -4.56 10.56
N ALA A 325 0.43 -4.24 9.37
CA ALA A 325 0.50 -2.91 8.79
C ALA A 325 -0.88 -2.40 8.37
N TYR A 326 -1.08 -1.08 8.45
CA TYR A 326 -2.37 -0.45 8.18
C TYR A 326 -2.23 0.79 7.28
N ASN A 327 -3.03 0.82 6.21
CA ASN A 327 -3.15 1.98 5.33
C ASN A 327 -4.23 2.94 5.84
N LEU A 328 -3.79 4.10 6.34
CA LEU A 328 -4.64 5.23 6.71
C LEU A 328 -5.03 5.98 5.43
N SER A 329 -5.89 5.35 4.63
CA SER A 329 -6.14 5.78 3.27
C SER A 329 -6.70 7.21 3.20
N PRO A 330 -6.13 8.09 2.36
CA PRO A 330 -6.72 9.39 2.06
C PRO A 330 -7.93 9.27 1.10
N SER A 331 -8.24 8.07 0.61
CA SER A 331 -9.50 7.82 -0.13
C SER A 331 -10.69 7.65 0.81
N PHE A 332 -10.46 7.51 2.11
CA PHE A 332 -11.54 7.56 3.10
C PHE A 332 -12.03 8.99 3.27
N ASN A 333 -13.34 9.15 3.40
CA ASN A 333 -13.88 10.37 3.94
C ASN A 333 -13.87 10.25 5.48
N TRP A 334 -12.79 10.74 6.10
CA TRP A 334 -12.56 10.65 7.55
C TRP A 334 -13.64 11.39 8.35
N ASP A 335 -14.08 12.56 7.87
CA ASP A 335 -15.16 13.34 8.52
C ASP A 335 -16.51 12.59 8.48
N ALA A 336 -16.79 11.91 7.37
CA ALA A 336 -18.01 11.11 7.21
C ALA A 336 -17.90 9.70 7.82
N ALA A 337 -16.77 9.34 8.44
CA ALA A 337 -16.58 8.03 9.05
C ALA A 337 -17.33 7.88 10.38
N GLY A 338 -17.88 8.98 10.92
CA GLY A 338 -18.66 8.97 12.16
C GLY A 338 -17.81 8.89 13.42
N MET A 339 -16.51 9.19 13.33
CA MET A 339 -15.60 9.27 14.47
C MET A 339 -15.61 10.66 15.08
N THR A 340 -15.49 10.73 16.40
CA THR A 340 -15.21 11.97 17.14
C THR A 340 -13.75 12.39 16.97
N GLU A 341 -13.44 13.66 17.23
CA GLU A 341 -12.06 14.17 17.22
C GLU A 341 -11.13 13.39 18.15
N ALA A 342 -11.63 12.97 19.31
CA ALA A 342 -10.86 12.16 20.27
C ALA A 342 -10.55 10.76 19.71
N GLU A 343 -11.50 10.14 19.01
CA GLU A 343 -11.30 8.86 18.34
C GLU A 343 -10.34 8.97 17.15
N LEU A 344 -10.44 10.04 16.36
CA LEU A 344 -9.49 10.31 15.27
C LEU A 344 -8.07 10.49 15.80
N ALA A 345 -7.91 11.25 16.90
CA ALA A 345 -6.61 11.46 17.53
C ALA A 345 -6.02 10.18 18.14
N ASP A 346 -6.84 9.26 18.67
CA ASP A 346 -6.38 7.98 19.25
C ASP A 346 -6.32 6.84 18.22
N PHE A 347 -6.80 7.03 16.99
CA PHE A 347 -6.95 5.96 15.99
C PHE A 347 -5.66 5.17 15.76
N ASN A 348 -4.53 5.87 15.63
CA ASN A 348 -3.21 5.25 15.47
C ASN A 348 -2.81 4.39 16.67
N ASN A 349 -3.08 4.87 17.89
CA ASN A 349 -2.77 4.12 19.12
C ASN A 349 -3.71 2.91 19.27
N ALA A 350 -4.98 3.05 18.89
CA ALA A 350 -5.96 1.97 18.90
C ALA A 350 -5.53 0.82 17.98
N LEU A 351 -5.10 1.14 16.75
CA LEU A 351 -4.47 0.16 15.85
C LEU A 351 -3.18 -0.42 16.45
N GLY A 352 -2.34 0.41 17.07
CA GLY A 352 -1.11 -0.04 17.71
C GLY A 352 -1.35 -1.12 18.78
N ARG A 353 -2.40 -0.96 19.61
CA ARG A 353 -2.80 -1.95 20.62
C ARG A 353 -3.22 -3.30 20.02
N LEU A 354 -3.72 -3.30 18.79
CA LEU A 354 -4.05 -4.51 18.04
C LEU A 354 -2.81 -5.15 17.37
N GLY A 355 -1.65 -4.49 17.35
CA GLY A 355 -0.42 -4.99 16.74
C GLY A 355 -0.13 -4.46 15.34
N TYR A 356 -0.81 -3.39 14.91
CA TYR A 356 -0.45 -2.65 13.72
C TYR A 356 0.75 -1.73 14.00
N VAL A 357 1.95 -2.28 13.83
CA VAL A 357 3.22 -1.64 14.18
C VAL A 357 3.71 -0.65 13.13
N TRP A 358 3.22 -0.75 11.89
CA TRP A 358 3.55 0.18 10.82
C TRP A 358 2.27 0.71 10.17
N GLN A 359 2.11 2.02 10.17
CA GLN A 359 0.91 2.70 9.68
C GLN A 359 1.32 3.84 8.76
N PHE A 360 0.60 4.05 7.66
CA PHE A 360 1.00 5.01 6.64
C PHE A 360 -0.19 5.62 5.90
N ILE A 361 -0.05 6.89 5.49
CA ILE A 361 -1.01 7.56 4.61
C ILE A 361 -0.42 7.57 3.20
N THR A 362 -0.95 6.73 2.33
CA THR A 362 -0.39 6.46 0.97
C THR A 362 -0.17 7.70 0.12
N LEU A 363 -1.11 8.66 0.10
CA LEU A 363 -1.07 9.84 -0.79
C LEU A 363 -0.96 11.18 -0.04
N ALA A 364 -0.51 11.19 1.23
CA ALA A 364 -0.40 12.44 2.02
C ALA A 364 0.46 13.50 1.30
N GLY A 365 1.62 13.11 0.77
CA GLY A 365 2.51 14.03 0.04
C GLY A 365 1.88 14.59 -1.24
N PHE A 366 1.05 13.82 -1.94
CA PHE A 366 0.32 14.29 -3.12
C PHE A 366 -0.70 15.37 -2.73
N HIS A 367 -1.54 15.10 -1.71
CA HIS A 367 -2.56 16.05 -1.26
C HIS A 367 -1.94 17.31 -0.64
N ALA A 368 -0.91 17.17 0.20
CA ALA A 368 -0.24 18.32 0.82
C ALA A 368 0.40 19.24 -0.23
N ASN A 369 1.11 18.67 -1.21
CA ASN A 369 1.72 19.45 -2.29
C ASN A 369 0.66 20.13 -3.18
N GLY A 370 -0.40 19.41 -3.54
CA GLY A 370 -1.50 19.95 -4.34
C GLY A 370 -2.22 21.11 -3.65
N LEU A 371 -2.48 20.99 -2.35
CA LEU A 371 -3.10 22.04 -1.54
C LEU A 371 -2.22 23.29 -1.50
N ALA A 372 -0.96 23.15 -1.06
CA ALA A 372 -0.04 24.28 -0.90
C ALA A 372 0.19 25.02 -2.23
N ALA A 373 0.38 24.29 -3.33
CA ALA A 373 0.54 24.88 -4.66
C ALA A 373 -0.73 25.62 -5.12
N SER A 374 -1.92 25.06 -4.86
CA SER A 374 -3.19 25.65 -5.26
C SER A 374 -3.49 26.94 -4.51
N GLU A 375 -3.28 26.96 -3.19
CA GLU A 375 -3.48 28.14 -2.36
C GLU A 375 -2.53 29.26 -2.75
N LEU A 376 -1.24 28.95 -2.91
CA LEU A 376 -0.23 29.93 -3.31
C LEU A 376 -0.50 30.48 -4.71
N ALA A 377 -0.84 29.64 -5.69
CA ALA A 377 -1.10 30.08 -7.06
C ALA A 377 -2.28 31.06 -7.13
N LYS A 378 -3.38 30.76 -6.42
CA LYS A 378 -4.55 31.66 -6.34
C LYS A 378 -4.19 32.99 -5.70
N ALA A 379 -3.56 32.97 -4.53
CA ALA A 379 -3.19 34.18 -3.81
C ALA A 379 -2.16 35.02 -4.57
N TYR A 380 -1.20 34.38 -5.25
CA TYR A 380 -0.18 35.06 -6.03
C TYR A 380 -0.76 35.73 -7.27
N ALA A 381 -1.77 35.14 -7.92
CA ALA A 381 -2.46 35.75 -9.05
C ALA A 381 -3.14 37.08 -8.68
N GLU A 382 -3.66 37.19 -7.45
CA GLU A 382 -4.35 38.40 -6.98
C GLU A 382 -3.41 39.42 -6.31
N GLN A 383 -2.41 38.95 -5.57
CA GLN A 383 -1.64 39.79 -4.63
C GLN A 383 -0.14 39.83 -4.96
N GLY A 384 0.29 39.11 -6.00
CA GLY A 384 1.69 39.04 -6.42
C GLY A 384 2.63 38.59 -5.29
N VAL A 385 3.80 39.22 -5.22
CA VAL A 385 4.87 38.88 -4.26
C VAL A 385 4.41 38.98 -2.79
N ALA A 386 3.40 39.79 -2.48
CA ALA A 386 2.88 39.88 -1.11
C ALA A 386 2.31 38.54 -0.61
N ALA A 387 1.68 37.76 -1.50
CA ALA A 387 1.22 36.40 -1.16
C ALA A 387 2.39 35.48 -0.84
N TYR A 388 3.45 35.48 -1.66
CA TYR A 388 4.64 34.67 -1.41
C TYR A 388 5.31 35.03 -0.07
N VAL A 389 5.52 36.33 0.20
CA VAL A 389 6.15 36.78 1.44
C VAL A 389 5.32 36.38 2.66
N ARG A 390 3.99 36.54 2.60
CA ARG A 390 3.09 36.24 3.72
C ARG A 390 2.92 34.73 3.94
N MET A 391 2.62 33.98 2.89
CA MET A 391 2.23 32.57 2.99
C MET A 391 3.43 31.63 3.09
N ILE A 392 4.55 31.97 2.45
CA ILE A 392 5.76 31.13 2.41
C ILE A 392 6.84 31.73 3.31
N GLN A 393 7.47 32.84 2.89
CA GLN A 393 8.73 33.29 3.51
C GLN A 393 8.59 33.65 5.00
N ARG A 394 7.52 34.36 5.40
CA ARG A 394 7.26 34.68 6.82
C ARG A 394 6.93 33.43 7.62
N ARG A 395 6.12 32.52 7.08
CA ARG A 395 5.77 31.25 7.75
C ARG A 395 6.99 30.35 7.93
N GLU A 396 7.87 30.24 6.93
CA GLU A 396 9.13 29.52 7.06
C GLU A 396 10.01 30.10 8.17
N ARG A 397 10.05 31.43 8.30
CA ARG A 397 10.77 32.11 9.39
C ARG A 397 10.15 31.86 10.76
N GLU A 398 8.83 32.00 10.87
CA GLU A 398 8.07 31.80 12.12
C GLU A 398 8.18 30.35 12.62
N LEU A 399 8.19 29.38 11.71
CA LEU A 399 8.34 27.95 12.02
C LEU A 399 9.80 27.51 12.12
N GLY A 400 10.77 28.38 11.84
CA GLY A 400 12.20 28.06 11.87
C GLY A 400 12.62 27.00 10.85
N LEU A 401 12.00 26.97 9.67
CA LEU A 401 12.27 25.94 8.67
C LEU A 401 13.65 26.14 8.01
N PRO A 402 14.46 25.08 7.88
CA PRO A 402 15.81 25.18 7.32
C PRO A 402 15.82 25.53 5.82
N LEU A 403 14.68 25.39 5.12
CA LEU A 403 14.52 25.72 3.71
C LEU A 403 14.69 27.22 3.43
N LEU A 404 14.45 28.09 4.43
CA LEU A 404 14.60 29.54 4.29
C LEU A 404 16.02 29.91 3.83
N THR A 405 17.02 29.21 4.37
CA THR A 405 18.44 29.25 3.94
C THR A 405 18.72 28.13 2.96
N HIS A 406 18.21 28.25 1.73
CA HIS A 406 18.23 27.21 0.70
C HIS A 406 19.63 26.85 0.17
N GLN A 407 20.61 27.76 0.17
CA GLN A 407 22.01 27.47 -0.17
C GLN A 407 22.66 26.61 0.92
N LYS A 408 22.50 27.00 2.19
CA LYS A 408 22.92 26.14 3.31
C LYS A 408 22.19 24.80 3.29
N TRP A 409 20.88 24.80 3.04
CA TRP A 409 20.07 23.58 3.02
C TRP A 409 20.48 22.62 1.90
N SER A 410 20.72 23.13 0.68
CA SER A 410 21.17 22.32 -0.46
C SER A 410 22.59 21.77 -0.30
N GLY A 411 23.40 22.38 0.58
CA GLY A 411 24.74 21.92 0.92
C GLY A 411 25.85 22.67 0.21
N ALA A 412 25.64 23.94 -0.14
CA ALA A 412 26.66 24.79 -0.74
C ALA A 412 27.96 24.80 0.09
N GLU A 413 27.86 24.99 1.42
CA GLU A 413 29.01 24.97 2.33
C GLU A 413 29.76 23.63 2.32
N TYR A 414 29.03 22.51 2.24
CA TYR A 414 29.63 21.19 2.21
C TYR A 414 30.44 20.96 0.92
N ILE A 415 29.96 21.45 -0.22
CA ILE A 415 30.69 21.39 -1.49
C ILE A 415 31.89 22.34 -1.50
N ASP A 416 31.71 23.57 -1.01
CA ASP A 416 32.77 24.58 -0.92
C ASP A 416 33.98 24.06 -0.13
N ARG A 417 33.71 23.30 0.93
CA ARG A 417 34.75 22.70 1.77
C ARG A 417 35.45 21.53 1.12
N LYS A 418 34.75 20.71 0.33
CA LYS A 418 35.42 19.71 -0.51
C LYS A 418 36.37 20.38 -1.49
N MET A 419 35.91 21.45 -2.13
CA MET A 419 36.74 22.22 -3.08
C MET A 419 37.96 22.82 -2.38
N THR A 420 37.78 23.45 -1.23
CA THR A 420 38.86 24.01 -0.40
C THR A 420 39.87 22.93 0.02
N THR A 421 39.39 21.76 0.44
CA THR A 421 40.24 20.63 0.85
C THR A 421 41.09 20.12 -0.31
N VAL A 422 40.51 19.97 -1.50
CA VAL A 422 41.21 19.48 -2.70
C VAL A 422 42.19 20.54 -3.25
N THR A 423 41.88 21.82 -3.10
CA THR A 423 42.71 22.93 -3.64
C THR A 423 43.72 23.48 -2.63
N GLY A 424 43.75 22.98 -1.39
CA GLY A 424 44.61 23.51 -0.33
C GLY A 424 44.28 24.97 0.04
N GLY A 425 43.03 25.41 -0.21
CA GLY A 425 42.61 26.80 0.05
C GLY A 425 43.01 27.83 -1.02
N LEU A 426 43.52 27.39 -2.18
CA LEU A 426 43.93 28.28 -3.27
C LEU A 426 42.82 28.57 -4.31
N GLY A 427 41.60 28.09 -4.07
CA GLY A 427 40.46 28.26 -4.98
C GLY A 427 39.90 29.70 -4.98
N SER A 428 39.81 30.32 -6.17
CA SER A 428 39.26 31.67 -6.35
C SER A 428 37.73 31.72 -6.52
N THR A 429 37.05 30.56 -6.53
CA THR A 429 35.63 30.41 -6.88
C THR A 429 34.76 29.89 -5.74
N ASN A 430 35.17 30.09 -4.48
CA ASN A 430 34.42 29.61 -3.33
C ASN A 430 33.02 30.24 -3.25
N ALA A 431 31.99 29.40 -3.10
CA ALA A 431 30.59 29.80 -3.24
C ALA A 431 30.09 30.66 -2.05
N MET A 432 30.80 30.61 -0.91
CA MET A 432 30.46 31.33 0.32
C MET A 432 31.30 32.61 0.53
N GLY A 433 31.71 33.28 -0.56
CA GLY A 433 32.50 34.51 -0.53
C GLY A 433 31.70 35.79 -0.21
N ALA A 434 32.34 36.97 -0.36
CA ALA A 434 31.69 38.26 -0.18
C ALA A 434 30.56 38.45 -1.22
N GLY A 435 29.30 38.49 -0.75
CA GLY A 435 28.11 38.67 -1.60
C GLY A 435 26.99 37.63 -1.42
N VAL A 436 27.13 36.65 -0.53
CA VAL A 436 26.06 35.67 -0.22
C VAL A 436 24.81 36.36 0.32
N THR A 437 23.67 36.09 -0.32
CA THR A 437 22.38 36.74 -0.01
C THR A 437 21.70 36.18 1.23
N GLU A 438 22.13 35.04 1.77
CA GLU A 438 21.50 34.43 2.94
C GLU A 438 21.77 35.18 4.25
N THR A 439 22.78 36.05 4.28
CA THR A 439 23.10 36.91 5.44
C THR A 439 21.94 37.84 5.82
N GLN A 440 21.07 38.19 4.87
CA GLN A 440 19.89 39.02 5.10
C GLN A 440 18.79 38.34 5.96
N PHE A 441 18.91 37.03 6.20
CA PHE A 441 17.93 36.27 7.00
C PHE A 441 18.36 36.04 8.46
N GLY A 442 19.55 36.50 8.85
CA GLY A 442 19.96 36.55 10.27
C GLY A 442 19.10 37.55 11.05
N GLY A 443 18.73 37.21 12.30
CA GLY A 443 17.89 38.08 13.14
C GLY A 443 18.51 39.45 13.43
N PRO A 444 17.71 40.48 13.79
CA PRO A 444 18.21 41.82 14.04
C PRO A 444 19.18 41.83 15.23
N GLU A 445 20.40 42.32 15.02
CA GLU A 445 21.27 42.73 16.11
C GLU A 445 20.54 43.76 16.99
N GLN A 446 20.52 43.53 18.31
CA GLN A 446 19.97 44.51 19.24
C GLN A 446 20.70 45.86 19.06
N PRO A 447 19.98 47.00 19.02
CA PRO A 447 20.62 48.29 18.84
C PRO A 447 21.55 48.59 20.01
N MET A 448 22.80 48.86 19.63
CA MET A 448 23.91 49.34 20.45
C MET A 448 23.41 50.35 21.50
N GLN A 449 23.47 49.99 22.79
CA GLN A 449 23.21 50.92 23.88
C GLN A 449 24.15 52.12 23.75
N MET A 450 23.58 53.31 23.53
CA MET A 450 24.31 54.57 23.61
C MET A 450 24.96 54.67 24.99
N ARG A 451 26.29 54.70 25.00
CA ARG A 451 27.08 55.12 26.17
C ARG A 451 26.68 56.55 26.52
N SER A 452 26.06 56.75 27.68
CA SER A 452 25.98 58.07 28.30
C SER A 452 27.39 58.52 28.66
N LYS A 453 27.84 59.62 28.07
CA LYS A 453 28.98 60.39 28.57
C LYS A 453 28.44 61.39 29.60
N LEU A 454 29.11 61.45 30.74
CA LEU A 454 29.21 62.66 31.57
C LEU A 454 29.75 63.83 30.74
#